data_AF-W3V878-F1
#
_entry.id   AF-W3V878-F1
#
_cell.length_a   1.000
_cell.length_b   1.000
_cell.length_c   1.000
_cell.angle_alpha   90.00
_cell.angle_beta   90.00
_cell.angle_gamma   90.00
#
_symmetry.space_group_name_H-M   'P 1'
#
loop_
_entity.id
_entity.type
_entity.pdbx_description
1 polymer ?
#
loop_
_entity_poly.entity_id
_entity_poly.type
_entity_poly.pdbx_seq_one_letter_code
_entity_poly.pdbx_strand_id
1 'polypeptide(L)'
;MMCGRLRKRLAGCKLEMSPGKTEVVYCKDRERTEAYPEISFDFLGYTFRPRKSVSKEGELSVNFLPAMSARAAKAIRQTVRGWDLSHKTPLSLEVMARWLNPMLRGWVKYYGRFYRSAMNCIASHVDLHLAKWVARKYKRVHGSLAQAYEWLI
;
A
#
# COMPACT_ATOMS: atom_id res chain seq x y z
N MET A 1 -28.66 10.96 -13.43
CA MET A 1 -29.85 10.57 -12.63
C MET A 1 -29.54 10.14 -11.18
N MET A 2 -28.39 9.53 -10.86
CA MET A 2 -28.09 9.02 -9.50
C MET A 2 -27.67 10.09 -8.47
N CYS A 3 -26.73 11.00 -8.81
CA CYS A 3 -26.25 12.03 -7.88
C CYS A 3 -27.36 12.95 -7.35
N GLY A 4 -28.32 13.33 -8.20
CA GLY A 4 -29.46 14.16 -7.78
C GLY A 4 -30.35 13.46 -6.75
N ARG A 5 -30.59 12.15 -6.91
CA ARG A 5 -31.36 11.35 -5.95
C ARG A 5 -30.62 11.23 -4.61
N LEU A 6 -29.31 10.99 -4.64
CA LEU A 6 -28.48 10.93 -3.45
C LEU A 6 -28.47 12.27 -2.69
N ARG A 7 -28.34 13.39 -3.42
CA ARG A 7 -28.40 14.74 -2.84
C ARG A 7 -29.71 14.97 -2.09
N LYS A 8 -30.85 14.61 -2.70
CA LYS A 8 -32.17 14.74 -2.06
C LYS A 8 -32.28 13.88 -0.80
N ARG A 9 -31.79 12.63 -0.85
CA ARG A 9 -31.83 11.72 0.31
C ARG A 9 -30.97 12.20 1.48
N LEU A 10 -29.76 12.71 1.18
CA LEU A 10 -28.85 13.27 2.17
C LEU A 10 -29.40 14.55 2.78
N ALA A 11 -30.02 15.43 1.98
CA ALA A 11 -30.67 16.63 2.47
C ALA A 11 -31.80 16.31 3.48
N GLY A 12 -32.56 15.23 3.24
CA GLY A 12 -33.54 14.72 4.21
C GLY A 12 -32.93 14.26 5.55
N CYS A 13 -31.63 13.92 5.56
CA CYS A 13 -30.86 13.62 6.76
C CYS A 13 -30.04 14.82 7.28
N LYS A 14 -30.26 16.05 6.75
CA LYS A 14 -29.47 17.25 7.07
C LYS A 14 -27.97 17.11 6.72
N LEU A 15 -27.66 16.38 5.66
CA LEU A 15 -26.31 16.21 5.12
C LEU A 15 -26.19 16.77 3.70
N GLU A 16 -25.00 17.27 3.35
CA GLU A 16 -24.68 17.77 2.02
C GLU A 16 -23.53 16.98 1.39
N MET A 17 -23.58 16.79 0.07
CA MET A 17 -22.49 16.19 -0.69
C MET A 17 -21.37 17.20 -0.90
N SER A 18 -20.17 16.88 -0.45
CA SER A 18 -18.98 17.73 -0.65
C SER A 18 -18.65 17.85 -2.15
N PRO A 19 -18.69 19.06 -2.75
CA PRO A 19 -18.45 19.25 -4.19
C PRO A 19 -17.06 18.77 -4.64
N GLY A 20 -16.02 19.05 -3.85
CA GLY A 20 -14.64 18.65 -4.18
C GLY A 20 -14.25 17.22 -3.81
N LYS A 21 -15.17 16.42 -3.26
CA LYS A 21 -14.92 15.00 -2.89
C LYS A 21 -15.86 14.04 -3.61
N THR A 22 -16.87 14.57 -4.30
CA THR A 22 -17.90 13.78 -4.96
C THR A 22 -17.68 13.88 -6.45
N GLU A 23 -17.24 12.79 -7.05
CA GLU A 23 -17.00 12.69 -8.48
C GLU A 23 -17.56 11.38 -9.02
N VAL A 24 -17.87 11.37 -10.31
CA VAL A 24 -18.24 10.15 -11.03
C VAL A 24 -17.01 9.70 -11.79
N VAL A 25 -16.48 8.54 -11.42
CA VAL A 25 -15.29 7.96 -12.05
C VAL A 25 -15.68 6.95 -13.10
N TYR A 26 -15.08 7.05 -14.28
CA TYR A 26 -15.21 6.07 -15.34
C TYR A 26 -14.35 4.85 -15.04
N CYS A 27 -15.00 3.72 -14.78
CA CYS A 27 -14.31 2.47 -14.50
C CYS A 27 -13.77 1.83 -15.79
N LYS A 28 -12.69 2.37 -16.36
CA LYS A 28 -12.11 1.91 -17.62
C LYS A 28 -11.57 0.47 -17.53
N ASP A 29 -11.83 -0.35 -18.55
CA ASP A 29 -11.33 -1.72 -18.68
C ASP A 29 -11.17 -2.13 -20.16
N ARG A 30 -11.03 -3.43 -20.45
CA ARG A 30 -10.86 -3.96 -21.81
C ARG A 30 -12.02 -3.59 -22.76
N GLU A 31 -13.25 -3.59 -22.27
CA GLU A 31 -14.46 -3.34 -23.07
C GLU A 31 -14.86 -1.86 -23.05
N ARG A 32 -14.61 -1.20 -21.91
CA ARG A 32 -14.90 0.22 -21.67
C ARG A 32 -13.73 1.10 -22.09
N THR A 33 -13.65 1.40 -23.38
CA THR A 33 -12.48 2.04 -24.01
C THR A 33 -12.53 3.57 -24.09
N GLU A 34 -13.67 4.17 -23.76
CA GLU A 34 -13.90 5.61 -23.87
C GLU A 34 -12.90 6.43 -23.04
N ALA A 35 -12.69 7.68 -23.44
CA ALA A 35 -11.77 8.60 -22.78
C ALA A 35 -12.55 9.50 -21.81
N TYR A 36 -12.22 9.41 -20.53
CA TYR A 36 -12.71 10.29 -19.48
C TYR A 36 -11.51 10.78 -18.65
N PRO A 37 -11.58 12.00 -18.08
CA PRO A 37 -10.52 12.52 -17.23
C PRO A 37 -10.34 11.68 -15.96
N GLU A 38 -11.45 11.34 -15.30
CA GLU A 38 -11.42 10.58 -14.05
C GLU A 38 -11.60 9.09 -14.31
N ILE A 39 -10.49 8.36 -14.19
CA ILE A 39 -10.42 6.90 -14.35
C ILE A 39 -9.84 6.19 -13.12
N SER A 40 -9.75 6.87 -11.98
CA SER A 40 -9.31 6.25 -10.75
C SER A 40 -9.86 6.95 -9.53
N PHE A 41 -10.02 6.23 -8.43
CA PHE A 41 -10.34 6.81 -7.13
C PHE A 41 -9.72 6.01 -5.99
N ASP A 42 -9.55 6.66 -4.84
CA ASP A 42 -9.13 6.03 -3.60
C ASP A 42 -10.34 5.66 -2.73
N PHE A 43 -10.40 4.42 -2.26
CA PHE A 43 -11.38 3.95 -1.30
C PHE A 43 -10.75 2.98 -0.30
N LEU A 44 -10.93 3.27 1.00
CA LEU A 44 -10.38 2.47 2.11
C LEU A 44 -8.88 2.13 1.97
N GLY A 45 -8.08 3.10 1.49
CA GLY A 45 -6.64 2.92 1.33
C GLY A 45 -6.22 2.15 0.07
N TYR A 46 -7.15 1.82 -0.82
CA TYR A 46 -6.88 1.25 -2.15
C TYR A 46 -7.17 2.26 -3.25
N THR A 47 -6.32 2.29 -4.27
CA THR A 47 -6.59 2.99 -5.53
C THR A 47 -7.17 2.01 -6.53
N PHE A 48 -8.43 2.23 -6.90
CA PHE A 48 -9.11 1.55 -8.01
C PHE A 48 -8.76 2.26 -9.31
N ARG A 49 -8.25 1.51 -10.30
CA ARG A 49 -7.90 2.03 -11.62
C ARG A 49 -7.76 0.88 -12.63
N PRO A 50 -7.65 1.15 -13.94
CA PRO A 50 -7.32 0.13 -14.93
C PRO A 50 -5.97 -0.52 -14.62
N ARG A 51 -5.95 -1.85 -14.52
CA ARG A 51 -4.76 -2.66 -14.23
C ARG A 51 -4.78 -3.92 -15.07
N LYS A 52 -3.58 -4.37 -15.44
CA LYS A 52 -3.39 -5.71 -16.02
C LYS A 52 -3.63 -6.76 -14.93
N SER A 53 -4.34 -7.81 -15.30
CA SER A 53 -4.55 -9.01 -14.48
C SER A 53 -4.50 -10.23 -15.37
N VAL A 54 -4.04 -11.34 -14.81
CA VAL A 54 -3.98 -12.63 -15.50
C VAL A 54 -5.10 -13.51 -14.94
N SER A 55 -5.90 -14.13 -15.81
CA SER A 55 -6.94 -15.09 -15.39
C SER A 55 -6.31 -16.38 -14.88
N LYS A 56 -7.13 -17.32 -14.38
CA LYS A 56 -6.62 -18.63 -13.94
C LYS A 56 -6.09 -19.45 -15.13
N GLU A 57 -6.63 -19.18 -16.31
CA GLU A 57 -6.30 -19.79 -17.60
C GLU A 57 -5.07 -19.14 -18.26
N GLY A 58 -4.46 -18.13 -17.62
CA GLY A 58 -3.26 -17.45 -18.13
C GLY A 58 -3.55 -16.27 -19.07
N GLU A 59 -4.81 -15.90 -19.27
CA GLU A 59 -5.18 -14.82 -20.17
C GLU A 59 -4.91 -13.44 -19.56
N LEU A 60 -4.20 -12.58 -20.30
CA LEU A 60 -3.94 -11.21 -19.89
C LEU A 60 -5.11 -10.30 -20.29
N SER A 61 -5.73 -9.64 -19.31
CA SER A 61 -6.78 -8.65 -19.53
C SER A 61 -6.51 -7.37 -18.74
N VAL A 62 -7.13 -6.26 -19.17
CA VAL A 62 -7.19 -5.02 -18.40
C VAL A 62 -8.54 -4.96 -17.70
N ASN A 63 -8.49 -4.89 -16.37
CA ASN A 63 -9.66 -4.82 -15.51
C ASN A 63 -9.55 -3.61 -14.57
N PHE A 64 -10.70 -3.11 -14.09
CA PHE A 64 -10.73 -2.03 -13.12
C PHE A 64 -10.58 -2.59 -11.70
N LEU A 65 -9.35 -2.61 -11.17
CA LEU A 65 -9.01 -3.37 -9.96
C LEU A 65 -8.30 -2.52 -8.89
N PRO A 66 -8.53 -2.82 -7.60
CA PRO A 66 -7.88 -2.12 -6.49
C PRO A 66 -6.46 -2.60 -6.26
N ALA A 67 -5.55 -1.71 -5.88
CA ALA A 67 -4.31 -2.04 -5.19
C ALA A 67 -4.00 -0.99 -4.12
N MET A 68 -3.06 -1.26 -3.22
CA MET A 68 -2.67 -0.29 -2.18
C MET A 68 -2.43 1.10 -2.78
N SER A 69 -3.07 2.11 -2.19
CA SER A 69 -2.94 3.50 -2.63
C SER A 69 -1.56 4.07 -2.32
N ALA A 70 -1.13 5.05 -3.11
CA ALA A 70 0.12 5.77 -2.85
C ALA A 70 0.11 6.47 -1.48
N ARG A 71 -1.07 6.95 -1.04
CA ARG A 71 -1.27 7.53 0.29
C ARG A 71 -1.03 6.52 1.41
N ALA A 72 -1.64 5.33 1.31
CA ALA A 72 -1.42 4.25 2.27
C ALA A 72 0.06 3.81 2.29
N ALA A 73 0.67 3.64 1.11
CA ALA A 73 2.08 3.29 1.00
C ALA A 73 2.99 4.34 1.66
N LYS A 74 2.70 5.64 1.48
CA LYS A 74 3.43 6.74 2.13
C LYS A 74 3.27 6.69 3.65
N ALA A 75 2.07 6.47 4.17
CA ALA A 75 1.81 6.39 5.60
C ALA A 75 2.58 5.23 6.26
N ILE A 76 2.61 4.06 5.61
CA ILE A 76 3.40 2.92 6.07
C ILE A 76 4.90 3.27 6.08
N ARG A 77 5.44 3.83 4.99
CA ARG A 77 6.87 4.21 4.95
C ARG A 77 7.22 5.24 6.03
N GLN A 78 6.35 6.20 6.32
CA GLN A 78 6.57 7.15 7.41
C GLN A 78 6.56 6.45 8.78
N THR A 79 5.70 5.45 8.96
CA THR A 79 5.69 4.63 10.18
C THR A 79 7.01 3.86 10.34
N VAL A 80 7.48 3.19 9.28
CA VAL A 80 8.75 2.46 9.26
C VAL A 80 9.94 3.39 9.53
N ARG A 81 9.96 4.58 8.91
CA ARG A 81 10.98 5.59 9.19
C ARG A 81 10.97 6.03 10.65
N GLY A 82 9.78 6.23 11.22
CA GLY A 82 9.58 6.64 12.61
C GLY A 82 9.97 5.57 13.63
N TRP A 83 10.09 4.30 13.24
CA TRP A 83 10.66 3.27 14.10
C TRP A 83 12.11 3.51 14.45
N ASP A 84 12.84 4.26 13.61
CA ASP A 84 14.22 4.66 13.85
C ASP A 84 15.13 3.49 14.28
N LEU A 85 15.01 2.38 13.54
CA LEU A 85 15.63 1.10 13.90
C LEU A 85 17.15 1.22 14.10
N SER A 86 17.82 2.11 13.37
CA SER A 86 19.26 2.37 13.50
C SER A 86 19.71 2.79 14.90
N HIS A 87 18.84 3.38 15.72
CA HIS A 87 19.14 3.76 17.10
C HIS A 87 18.71 2.71 18.13
N LYS A 88 18.16 1.58 17.68
CA LYS A 88 17.70 0.47 18.53
C LYS A 88 18.66 -0.72 18.50
N THR A 89 19.97 -0.46 18.37
CA THR A 89 21.02 -1.49 18.40
C THR A 89 21.05 -2.36 19.67
N PRO A 90 20.63 -1.88 20.88
CA PRO A 90 20.60 -2.74 22.06
C PRO A 90 19.54 -3.84 21.99
N LEU A 91 18.45 -3.67 21.23
CA LEU A 91 17.39 -4.67 21.14
C LEU A 91 17.91 -5.97 20.49
N SER A 92 17.51 -7.13 21.01
CA SER A 92 17.79 -8.41 20.35
C SER A 92 16.92 -8.58 19.09
N LEU A 93 17.31 -9.50 18.21
CA LEU A 93 16.52 -9.82 17.03
C LEU A 93 15.13 -10.34 17.41
N GLU A 94 15.04 -11.15 18.46
CA GLU A 94 13.78 -11.73 18.95
C GLU A 94 12.83 -10.66 19.47
N VAL A 95 13.36 -9.68 20.21
CA VAL A 95 12.58 -8.53 20.70
C VAL A 95 12.10 -7.68 19.53
N MET A 96 12.97 -7.42 18.56
CA MET A 96 12.61 -6.69 17.34
C MET A 96 11.52 -7.42 16.55
N ALA A 97 11.66 -8.72 16.31
CA ALA A 97 10.69 -9.53 15.60
C ALA A 97 9.33 -9.55 16.33
N ARG A 98 9.32 -9.71 17.66
CA ARG A 98 8.09 -9.68 18.46
C ARG A 98 7.35 -8.35 18.34
N TRP A 99 8.09 -7.24 18.25
CA TRP A 99 7.53 -5.91 18.07
C TRP A 99 7.02 -5.67 16.64
N LEU A 100 7.80 -6.00 15.61
CA LEU A 100 7.50 -5.65 14.21
C LEU A 100 6.50 -6.60 13.55
N ASN A 101 6.56 -7.90 13.84
CA ASN A 101 5.78 -8.93 13.14
C ASN A 101 4.25 -8.72 13.18
N PRO A 102 3.62 -8.27 14.28
CA PRO A 102 2.19 -7.99 14.29
C PRO A 102 1.78 -6.89 13.28
N MET A 103 2.56 -5.81 13.18
CA MET A 103 2.30 -4.71 12.24
C MET A 103 2.49 -5.17 10.79
N LEU A 104 3.61 -5.84 10.51
CA LEU A 104 3.92 -6.35 9.17
C LEU A 104 2.85 -7.34 8.69
N ARG A 105 2.44 -8.28 9.56
CA ARG A 105 1.36 -9.23 9.25
C ARG A 105 0.04 -8.52 8.98
N GLY A 106 -0.30 -7.49 9.75
CA GLY A 106 -1.48 -6.66 9.53
C GLY A 106 -1.47 -5.99 8.16
N TRP A 107 -0.37 -5.34 7.79
CA TRP A 107 -0.23 -4.68 6.50
C TRP A 107 -0.30 -5.66 5.32
N VAL A 108 0.39 -6.81 5.42
CA VAL A 108 0.35 -7.85 4.38
C VAL A 108 -1.05 -8.43 4.26
N LYS A 109 -1.74 -8.71 5.37
CA LYS A 109 -3.09 -9.29 5.35
C LYS A 109 -4.11 -8.31 4.74
N TYR A 110 -4.00 -7.04 5.08
CA TYR A 110 -4.89 -6.01 4.54
C TYR A 110 -4.49 -5.69 3.09
N TYR A 111 -3.41 -4.96 2.88
CA TYR A 111 -3.03 -4.41 1.58
C TYR A 111 -2.57 -5.45 0.56
N GLY A 112 -2.13 -6.63 1.01
CA GLY A 112 -1.76 -7.75 0.13
C GLY A 112 -2.95 -8.54 -0.41
N ARG A 113 -4.20 -8.19 -0.07
CA ARG A 113 -5.41 -8.94 -0.48
C ARG A 113 -5.60 -9.00 -2.01
N PHE A 114 -5.29 -7.92 -2.73
CA PHE A 114 -5.55 -7.82 -4.17
C PHE A 114 -4.27 -7.96 -5.01
N TYR A 115 -3.27 -7.12 -4.75
CA TYR A 115 -1.99 -7.16 -5.45
C TYR A 115 -0.84 -7.17 -4.45
N ARG A 116 -0.36 -8.38 -4.11
CA ARG A 116 0.85 -8.53 -3.28
C ARG A 116 2.06 -7.80 -3.87
N SER A 117 2.19 -7.77 -5.20
CA SER A 117 3.27 -7.03 -5.87
C SER A 117 3.27 -5.53 -5.58
N ALA A 118 2.11 -4.92 -5.30
CA ALA A 118 2.03 -3.52 -4.90
C ALA A 118 2.68 -3.25 -3.53
N MET A 119 2.86 -4.29 -2.71
CA MET A 119 3.54 -4.23 -1.41
C MET A 119 5.06 -4.31 -1.53
N ASN A 120 5.63 -4.63 -2.69
CA ASN A 120 7.08 -4.82 -2.83
C ASN A 120 7.87 -3.57 -2.40
N CYS A 121 7.39 -2.37 -2.75
CA CYS A 121 8.02 -1.12 -2.32
C CYS A 121 8.00 -0.91 -0.80
N ILE A 122 7.06 -1.53 -0.08
CA ILE A 122 6.99 -1.51 1.38
C ILE A 122 7.95 -2.53 1.97
N ALA A 123 7.96 -3.76 1.42
CA ALA A 123 8.88 -4.81 1.83
C ALA A 123 10.33 -4.32 1.72
N SER A 124 10.75 -3.82 0.56
CA SER A 124 12.10 -3.29 0.37
C SER A 124 12.44 -2.13 1.30
N HIS A 125 11.44 -1.32 1.68
CA HIS A 125 11.66 -0.21 2.62
C HIS A 125 11.85 -0.71 4.06
N VAL A 126 11.09 -1.72 4.48
CA VAL A 126 11.29 -2.39 5.77
C VAL A 126 12.67 -3.06 5.79
N ASP A 127 13.01 -3.81 4.75
CA ASP A 127 14.29 -4.52 4.64
C ASP A 127 15.47 -3.55 4.69
N LEU A 128 15.36 -2.37 4.06
CA LEU A 128 16.39 -1.33 4.15
C LEU A 128 16.63 -0.87 5.59
N HIS A 129 15.57 -0.64 6.36
CA HIS A 129 15.69 -0.19 7.74
C HIS A 129 16.21 -1.29 8.66
N LEU A 130 15.84 -2.55 8.40
CA LEU A 130 16.41 -3.71 9.07
C LEU A 130 17.89 -3.88 8.75
N ALA A 131 18.28 -3.82 7.47
CA ALA A 131 19.67 -3.93 7.03
C ALA A 131 20.54 -2.82 7.66
N LYS A 132 20.04 -1.59 7.75
CA LYS A 132 20.72 -0.49 8.47
C LYS A 132 20.91 -0.79 9.96
N TRP A 133 19.94 -1.41 10.61
CA TRP A 133 20.09 -1.83 12.01
C TRP A 133 21.09 -2.98 12.15
N VAL A 134 21.03 -3.99 11.29
CA VAL A 134 21.98 -5.12 11.25
C VAL A 134 23.41 -4.63 11.08
N ALA A 135 23.66 -3.76 10.08
CA ALA A 135 24.97 -3.18 9.82
C ALA A 135 25.52 -2.39 11.02
N ARG A 136 24.65 -1.74 11.82
CA ARG A 136 25.08 -1.04 13.03
C ARG A 136 25.28 -1.94 14.24
N LYS A 137 24.50 -3.03 14.34
CA LYS A 137 24.55 -3.95 15.49
C LYS A 137 25.72 -4.93 15.41
N TYR A 138 26.01 -5.47 14.22
CA TYR A 138 26.95 -6.57 14.06
C TYR A 138 28.24 -6.11 13.37
N LYS A 139 29.37 -6.24 14.07
CA LYS A 139 30.70 -5.85 13.56
C LYS A 139 31.07 -6.54 12.24
N ARG A 140 30.63 -7.79 12.03
CA ARG A 140 30.95 -8.61 10.84
C ARG A 140 30.47 -7.98 9.53
N VAL A 141 29.35 -7.25 9.57
CA VAL A 141 28.70 -6.66 8.39
C VAL A 141 28.64 -5.13 8.48
N HIS A 142 29.47 -4.55 9.36
CA HIS A 142 29.48 -3.13 9.60
C HIS A 142 29.98 -2.36 8.37
N GLY A 143 29.24 -1.32 7.97
CA GLY A 143 29.57 -0.49 6.81
C GLY A 143 29.16 -1.07 5.45
N SER A 144 28.72 -2.33 5.36
CA SER A 144 28.25 -2.94 4.11
C SER A 144 26.76 -3.27 4.16
N LEU A 145 25.94 -2.47 3.48
CA LEU A 145 24.51 -2.76 3.36
C LEU A 145 24.24 -4.03 2.55
N ALA A 146 25.09 -4.36 1.56
CA ALA A 146 24.95 -5.59 0.78
C ALA A 146 25.07 -6.84 1.68
N GLN A 147 26.11 -6.91 2.51
CA GLN A 147 26.28 -8.01 3.46
C GLN A 147 25.19 -8.01 4.54
N ALA A 148 24.68 -6.84 4.93
CA ALA A 148 23.57 -6.75 5.87
C ALA A 148 22.24 -7.25 5.27
N TYR A 149 22.02 -7.04 3.96
CA TYR A 149 20.89 -7.65 3.25
C TYR A 149 21.04 -9.17 3.14
N GLU A 150 22.23 -9.66 2.79
CA GLU A 150 22.51 -11.11 2.76
C GLU A 150 22.31 -11.76 4.13
N TRP A 151 22.63 -11.05 5.22
CA TRP A 151 22.41 -11.54 6.58
C TRP A 151 20.92 -11.70 6.94
N LEU A 152 20.01 -10.97 6.28
CA LEU A 152 18.56 -11.04 6.54
C LEU A 152 17.87 -12.22 5.85
N ILE A 153 18.55 -12.88 4.89
CA ILE A 153 18.05 -14.00 4.08
C ILE A 153 18.45 -15.32 4.74
#